data_AF-A0A316NH08-F1
#
_entry.id   AF-A0A316NH08-F1
#
_cell.length_a   1.000
_cell.length_b   1.000
_cell.length_c   1.000
_cell.angle_alpha   90.00
_cell.angle_beta   90.00
_cell.angle_gamma   90.00
#
_symmetry.space_group_name_H-M   'P 1'
#
loop_
_entity.id
_entity.type
_entity.pdbx_description
1 polymer ?
#
loop_
_entity_poly.entity_id
_entity_poly.type
_entity_poly.pdbx_seq_one_letter_code
_entity_poly.pdbx_strand_id
1 'polypeptide(L)'
;MLNRFGSTSDMVIRDVQENGRNYILAIDEKGLYLTTPDYLDKNRADPNRYMSSRAAVPARLAALQLDPAALLSANQHRVRKAGEGEAKKKVNPLKASKRSMRA
;
A
#
# COMPACT_ATOMS: atom_id res chain seq x y z
N MET A 1 -11.92 7.10 7.40
CA MET A 1 -10.79 7.92 6.92
C MET A 1 -9.77 6.95 6.33
N LEU A 2 -9.33 7.12 5.08
CA LEU A 2 -8.37 6.18 4.47
C LEU A 2 -6.99 6.40 5.11
N ASN A 3 -6.46 5.40 5.81
CA ASN A 3 -5.10 5.48 6.36
C ASN A 3 -4.10 5.36 5.19
N ARG A 4 -3.48 6.49 4.82
CA ARG A 4 -2.51 6.57 3.72
C ARG A 4 -1.07 6.37 4.20
N PHE A 5 -0.84 6.39 5.52
CA PHE A 5 0.49 6.37 6.13
C PHE A 5 0.90 4.97 6.61
N GLY A 6 0.01 4.28 7.31
CA GLY A 6 0.27 2.94 7.84
C GLY A 6 -0.10 1.84 6.86
N SER A 7 0.37 0.63 7.14
CA SER A 7 -0.17 -0.59 6.53
C SER A 7 -1.59 -0.80 7.04
N THR A 8 -2.52 -1.20 6.16
CA THR A 8 -3.92 -1.46 6.55
C THR A 8 -4.23 -2.94 6.46
N SER A 9 -5.19 -3.41 7.25
CA SER A 9 -5.63 -4.82 7.22
C SER A 9 -6.01 -5.31 5.81
N ASP A 10 -6.53 -4.43 4.96
CA ASP A 10 -6.87 -4.75 3.56
C ASP A 10 -5.65 -5.15 2.71
N MET A 11 -4.46 -4.64 3.07
CA MET A 11 -3.21 -4.90 2.36
C MET A 11 -2.51 -6.18 2.81
N VAL A 12 -2.93 -6.76 3.93
CA VAL A 12 -2.31 -7.95 4.52
C VAL A 12 -2.66 -9.18 3.70
N ILE A 13 -1.67 -10.04 3.46
CA ILE A 13 -1.84 -11.34 2.81
C ILE A 13 -1.88 -12.43 3.89
N ARG A 14 -0.84 -12.49 4.73
CA ARG A 14 -0.68 -13.50 5.77
C ARG A 14 0.39 -13.13 6.80
N ASP A 15 0.36 -13.80 7.94
CA ASP A 15 1.46 -13.78 8.89
C ASP A 15 2.59 -14.71 8.45
N VAL A 16 3.81 -14.32 8.77
CA VAL A 16 5.05 -14.97 8.37
C VAL A 16 6.01 -14.97 9.56
N GLN A 17 6.57 -16.13 9.90
CA GLN A 17 7.57 -16.24 10.95
C GLN A 17 8.95 -16.38 10.33
N GLU A 18 9.88 -15.50 10.70
CA GLU A 18 11.26 -15.51 10.21
C GLU A 18 12.23 -15.34 11.36
N ASN A 19 13.18 -16.27 11.52
CA ASN A 19 14.20 -16.24 12.58
C ASN A 19 13.63 -16.02 13.99
N GLY A 20 12.47 -16.64 14.29
CA GLY A 20 11.79 -16.52 15.58
C GLY A 20 11.04 -15.20 15.80
N ARG A 21 10.96 -14.33 14.78
CA ARG A 21 10.17 -13.08 14.81
C ARG A 21 8.93 -13.21 13.93
N ASN A 22 7.83 -12.62 14.40
CA ASN A 22 6.58 -12.56 13.65
C ASN A 22 6.55 -11.30 12.80
N TYR A 23 6.37 -11.50 11.50
CA TYR A 23 6.16 -10.47 10.50
C TYR A 23 4.80 -10.67 9.83
N ILE A 24 4.28 -9.61 9.24
CA ILE A 24 3.05 -9.64 8.45
C ILE A 24 3.43 -9.34 7.01
N LEU A 25 3.10 -10.24 6.09
CA LEU A 25 3.28 -10.01 4.66
C LEU A 25 2.13 -9.15 4.13
N ALA A 26 2.48 -8.03 3.52
CA ALA A 26 1.55 -7.10 2.92
C ALA A 26 1.95 -6.75 1.47
N ILE A 27 1.00 -6.19 0.72
CA ILE A 27 1.18 -5.77 -0.66
C ILE A 27 0.70 -4.34 -0.89
N ASP A 28 1.44 -3.59 -1.70
CA ASP A 28 1.03 -2.28 -2.20
C ASP A 28 1.42 -2.10 -3.68
N GLU A 29 1.24 -0.88 -4.19
CA GLU A 29 1.58 -0.52 -5.58
C GLU A 29 3.05 -0.77 -5.94
N LYS A 30 3.95 -0.76 -4.95
CA LYS A 30 5.38 -1.02 -5.15
C LYS A 30 5.73 -2.51 -5.02
N GLY A 31 4.77 -3.35 -4.63
CA GLY A 31 4.91 -4.79 -4.51
C GLY A 31 4.86 -5.29 -3.06
N LEU A 32 5.48 -6.45 -2.83
CA LEU A 32 5.45 -7.13 -1.52
C LEU A 32 6.39 -6.47 -0.52
N TYR A 33 5.99 -6.46 0.75
CA TYR A 33 6.83 -6.02 1.86
C TYR A 33 6.41 -6.70 3.16
N LEU A 34 7.30 -6.68 4.15
CA LEU A 34 7.06 -7.25 5.48
C LEU A 34 6.87 -6.12 6.48
N THR A 35 5.72 -6.10 7.15
CA THR A 35 5.42 -5.17 8.23
C THR A 35 5.39 -5.89 9.58
N THR A 36 5.21 -5.14 10.66
CA THR A 36 4.97 -5.67 11.99
C THR A 36 3.61 -5.22 12.50
N PRO A 37 3.01 -5.92 13.48
CA PRO A 37 1.71 -5.55 14.06
C PRO A 37 1.68 -4.11 14.60
N ASP A 38 2.84 -3.55 14.94
CA ASP A 38 2.96 -2.19 15.45
C ASP A 38 2.60 -1.09 14.45
N TYR A 39 2.61 -1.38 13.16
CA TYR A 39 2.28 -0.44 12.10
C TYR A 39 0.94 -0.74 11.42
N LEU A 40 0.31 -1.86 11.74
CA LEU A 40 -0.96 -2.27 11.15
C LEU A 40 -2.10 -1.44 11.73
N ASP A 41 -2.89 -0.82 10.84
CA ASP A 41 -4.05 0.04 11.13
C ASP A 41 -3.75 1.25 12.05
N LYS A 42 -2.48 1.53 12.35
CA LYS A 42 -2.07 2.71 13.10
C LYS A 42 -1.81 3.88 12.16
N ASN A 43 -2.09 5.10 12.62
CA ASN A 43 -1.75 6.32 11.89
C ASN A 43 -0.24 6.64 12.06
N ARG A 44 0.61 5.69 11.65
CA ARG A 44 2.07 5.76 11.76
C ARG A 44 2.66 5.28 10.44
N ALA A 45 3.64 6.02 9.94
CA ALA A 45 4.36 5.62 8.73
C ALA A 45 5.12 4.32 9.00
N ASP A 46 4.86 3.32 8.16
CA ASP A 46 5.56 2.04 8.19
C ASP A 46 6.90 2.16 7.41
N PRO A 47 8.06 2.07 8.08
CA PRO A 47 9.35 2.21 7.41
C PRO A 47 9.56 1.18 6.29
N ASN A 48 9.06 -0.05 6.46
CA ASN A 48 9.24 -1.12 5.48
C ASN A 48 8.36 -0.90 4.24
N ARG A 49 7.20 -0.24 4.43
CA ARG A 49 6.37 0.22 3.32
C ARG A 49 7.04 1.37 2.56
N TYR A 50 7.66 2.33 3.25
CA TYR A 50 8.28 3.48 2.58
C TYR A 50 9.73 3.28 2.14
N MET A 51 10.32 2.12 2.46
CA MET A 51 11.68 1.80 2.06
C MET A 51 11.85 1.93 0.54
N SER A 52 12.89 2.66 0.13
CA SER A 52 13.17 2.97 -1.28
C SER A 52 13.50 1.73 -2.11
N SER A 53 14.13 0.73 -1.50
CA SER A 53 14.42 -0.56 -2.10
C SER A 53 13.91 -1.69 -1.21
N ARG A 54 13.12 -2.60 -1.80
CA ARG A 54 12.60 -3.82 -1.15
C ARG A 54 13.29 -5.08 -1.70
N ALA A 55 14.48 -4.94 -2.25
CA ALA A 55 15.21 -6.02 -2.93
C ALA A 55 15.46 -7.26 -2.06
N ALA A 56 15.51 -7.11 -0.73
CA ALA A 56 15.69 -8.23 0.19
C ALA A 56 14.41 -9.06 0.41
N VAL A 57 13.23 -8.52 0.11
CA VAL A 57 11.94 -9.21 0.40
C VAL A 57 11.78 -10.50 -0.41
N PRO A 58 12.04 -10.54 -1.73
CA PRO A 58 11.98 -11.78 -2.50
C PRO A 58 12.89 -12.88 -1.95
N ALA A 59 14.12 -12.53 -1.54
CA ALA A 59 15.06 -13.48 -0.97
C ALA A 59 14.57 -14.03 0.37
N ARG A 60 14.01 -13.18 1.24
CA ARG A 60 13.40 -13.60 2.51
C ARG A 60 12.20 -14.51 2.29
N LEU A 61 11.33 -14.20 1.31
CA LEU A 61 10.20 -15.05 0.96
C LEU A 61 10.65 -16.41 0.39
N ALA A 62 11.67 -16.43 -0.46
CA ALA A 62 12.24 -17.67 -0.98
C ALA A 62 12.82 -18.55 0.12
N ALA A 63 13.49 -17.96 1.13
CA ALA A 63 14.00 -18.69 2.30
C ALA A 63 12.88 -19.34 3.13
N LEU A 64 11.66 -18.79 3.05
CA LEU A 64 10.46 -19.30 3.69
C LEU A 64 9.65 -20.24 2.78
N GLN A 65 10.23 -20.66 1.65
CA GLN A 65 9.58 -21.50 0.63
C GLN A 65 8.31 -20.87 0.04
N LEU A 66 8.24 -19.54 0.02
CA LEU A 66 7.15 -18.77 -0.59
C LEU A 66 7.59 -18.23 -1.95
N ASP A 67 6.74 -18.37 -2.96
CA ASP A 67 6.98 -17.76 -4.27
C ASP A 67 6.52 -16.29 -4.28
N PRO A 68 7.45 -15.31 -4.37
CA PRO A 68 7.11 -13.91 -4.39
C PRO A 68 6.30 -13.51 -5.64
N ALA A 69 6.54 -14.13 -6.79
CA ALA A 69 5.86 -13.78 -8.04
C ALA A 69 4.40 -14.23 -8.01
N ALA A 70 4.14 -15.48 -7.61
CA ALA A 70 2.78 -15.98 -7.42
C ALA A 70 2.01 -15.18 -6.38
N LEU A 71 2.62 -14.86 -5.23
CA LEU A 71 1.99 -14.07 -4.18
C LEU A 71 1.62 -12.66 -4.65
N LEU A 72 2.50 -12.02 -5.41
CA LEU A 72 2.24 -10.70 -5.95
C LEU A 72 1.11 -10.73 -6.97
N SER A 73 1.09 -11.72 -7.88
CA SER A 73 0.04 -11.87 -8.89
C SER A 73 -1.33 -12.18 -8.26
N ALA A 74 -1.38 -13.14 -7.33
CA ALA A 74 -2.62 -13.56 -6.68
C ALA A 74 -3.29 -12.46 -5.85
N ASN A 75 -2.50 -11.53 -5.29
CA ASN A 75 -2.98 -10.51 -4.35
C ASN A 75 -3.07 -9.10 -4.93
N GLN A 76 -2.98 -8.93 -6.27
CA GLN A 76 -3.14 -7.61 -6.91
C GLN A 76 -4.46 -6.92 -6.56
N HIS A 77 -5.52 -7.69 -6.33
CA HIS A 77 -6.84 -7.18 -5.93
C HIS A 77 -6.84 -6.44 -4.57
N ARG A 78 -5.82 -6.66 -3.73
CA ARG A 78 -5.65 -5.98 -2.43
C ARG A 78 -4.95 -4.62 -2.55
N VAL A 79 -4.31 -4.34 -3.69
CA VAL A 79 -3.58 -3.10 -3.93
C VAL A 79 -4.57 -1.98 -4.19
N ARG A 80 -4.76 -1.11 -3.20
CA ARG A 80 -5.53 0.12 -3.38
C ARG A 80 -4.74 1.11 -4.21
N LYS A 81 -5.24 1.44 -5.40
CA LYS A 81 -4.65 2.51 -6.21
C LYS A 81 -4.94 3.86 -5.57
N ALA A 82 -3.91 4.70 -5.42
CA ALA A 82 -4.06 6.08 -4.98
C ALA A 82 -4.88 6.88 -6.02
N GLY A 83 -6.21 6.86 -5.88
CA GLY A 83 -7.12 7.60 -6.78
C GLY A 83 -8.50 6.99 -6.97
N GLU A 84 -8.74 5.74 -6.59
CA GLU A 84 -10.05 5.08 -6.82
C GLU A 84 -11.19 5.62 -5.93
N GLY A 85 -10.87 6.45 -4.93
CA GLY A 85 -11.85 7.12 -4.06
C GLY A 85 -12.02 8.63 -4.28
N GLU A 86 -11.16 9.27 -5.08
CA GLU A 86 -11.36 10.69 -5.42
C GLU A 86 -12.25 10.75 -6.66
N ALA A 87 -13.56 10.64 -6.41
CA ALA A 87 -14.58 11.09 -7.33
C ALA A 87 -14.10 12.41 -7.95
N LYS A 88 -13.75 12.34 -9.24
CA LYS A 88 -13.25 13.45 -10.06
C LYS A 88 -13.93 14.72 -9.57
N LYS A 89 -13.21 15.62 -8.89
CA LYS A 89 -13.76 16.91 -8.49
C LYS A 89 -14.21 17.56 -9.79
N LYS A 90 -15.51 17.48 -10.08
CA LYS A 90 -16.14 18.15 -11.22
C LYS A 90 -15.93 19.63 -10.93
N VAL A 91 -14.91 20.21 -11.53
CA VAL A 91 -14.73 21.66 -11.54
C VAL A 91 -15.99 22.19 -12.20
N ASN A 92 -16.83 22.88 -11.44
CA ASN A 92 -18.11 23.36 -11.93
C ASN A 92 -17.83 24.43 -13.01
N PRO A 93 -18.16 24.20 -14.29
CA PRO A 93 -17.77 25.10 -15.39
C PRO A 93 -18.34 26.52 -15.23
N LEU A 94 -19.41 26.68 -14.44
CA LEU A 94 -19.99 27.97 -14.09
C LEU A 94 -19.06 28.86 -13.23
N LYS A 95 -18.14 28.27 -12.45
CA LYS A 95 -17.16 29.04 -11.65
C LYS A 95 -15.96 29.52 -12.49
N ALA A 96 -15.68 28.90 -13.63
CA ALA A 96 -14.60 29.31 -14.53
C ALA A 96 -15.01 30.48 -15.43
N SER A 97 -16.26 30.50 -15.90
CA SER A 97 -16.77 31.54 -16.82
C SER A 97 -16.89 32.94 -16.19
N LYS A 98 -17.00 33.05 -14.86
CA LYS A 98 -17.18 34.36 -14.20
C LYS A 98 -15.90 35.19 -14.08
N ARG A 99 -14.72 34.60 -14.33
CA ARG A 99 -13.41 35.30 -14.21
C ARG A 99 -12.95 35.98 -15.50
N SER A 100 -13.56 35.67 -16.65
CA SER A 100 -13.29 36.32 -17.93
C SER A 100 -14.25 37.47 -18.25
N MET A 101 -15.16 37.83 -17.33
CA MET A 101 -16.16 38.90 -17.51
C MET A 101 -16.04 40.01 -16.46
N ARG A 102 -14.84 40.29 -15.96
CA ARG A 102 -14.55 41.58 -15.32
C ARG A 102 -13.58 42.32 -16.23
N ALA A 103 -14.11 43.43 -16.74
CA ALA A 103 -13.52 44.43 -17.62
C ALA A 103 -12.11 44.86 -17.21
#